data_AF-A0AAV7QFJ8-F1
#
_entry.id   AF-A0AAV7QFJ8-F1
#
_cell.length_a   1.000
_cell.length_b   1.000
_cell.length_c   1.000
_cell.angle_alpha   90.00
_cell.angle_beta   90.00
_cell.angle_gamma   90.00
#
_symmetry.space_group_name_H-M   'P 1'
#
loop_
_entity.id
_entity.type
_entity.pdbx_description
1 polymer ?
#
loop_
_entity_poly.entity_id
_entity_poly.type
_entity_poly.pdbx_seq_one_letter_code
_entity_poly.pdbx_strand_id
1 'polypeptide(L)'
;MISDYFDFNRGSLNTHSMEWDAFKVTLRGHCLRLTWNVRLQLDKEVLHIDRWLRHLQSRVTHHPNSRPLLIEAQQEHSALLERLRCLDYMAQSAKTYDMADKVGSLLAWLIRQDHPYHPFAALWSTVGPLLYTPQEIHDEQVCHYTDLYHSVAATTCEDIDSFLSMTPLPRIMPDQQTEMDEPITLAEIQEAI
;
A
#
# COMPACT_ATOMS: atom_id res chain seq x y z
N MET A 1 -18.28 2.10 23.41
CA MET A 1 -18.10 1.91 21.94
C MET A 1 -16.75 1.31 21.61
N ILE A 2 -15.64 1.95 21.99
CA ILE A 2 -14.29 1.40 21.75
C ILE A 2 -14.05 0.16 22.61
N SER A 3 -14.32 0.26 23.92
CA SER A 3 -14.32 -0.89 24.85
C SER A 3 -15.18 -2.03 24.32
N ASP A 4 -16.46 -1.72 24.04
CA ASP A 4 -17.45 -2.72 23.63
C ASP A 4 -17.02 -3.45 22.35
N TYR A 5 -16.47 -2.72 21.37
CA TYR A 5 -15.96 -3.35 20.14
C TYR A 5 -14.87 -4.38 20.45
N PHE A 6 -13.87 -4.03 21.26
CA PHE A 6 -12.79 -4.97 21.59
C PHE A 6 -13.26 -6.08 22.52
N ASP A 7 -14.19 -5.82 23.43
CA ASP A 7 -14.75 -6.83 24.32
C ASP A 7 -15.48 -7.93 23.53
N PHE A 8 -16.15 -7.58 22.42
CA PHE A 8 -16.85 -8.55 21.55
C PHE A 8 -15.98 -9.18 20.46
N ASN A 9 -14.96 -8.48 19.96
CA ASN A 9 -14.20 -8.89 18.77
C ASN A 9 -12.76 -9.32 19.05
N ARG A 10 -12.26 -9.21 20.29
CA ARG A 10 -10.91 -9.68 20.65
C ARG A 10 -10.80 -11.20 20.49
N GLY A 11 -9.80 -11.65 19.75
CA GLY A 11 -9.56 -13.06 19.42
C GLY A 11 -10.42 -13.60 18.27
N SER A 12 -11.25 -12.76 17.63
CA SER A 12 -12.09 -13.17 16.49
C SER A 12 -11.30 -13.28 15.18
N LEU A 13 -10.12 -12.65 15.12
CA LEU A 13 -9.24 -12.63 13.95
C LEU A 13 -7.86 -13.14 14.31
N ASN A 14 -7.18 -13.73 13.32
CA ASN A 14 -5.90 -14.41 13.51
C ASN A 14 -4.72 -13.46 13.83
N THR A 15 -4.90 -12.15 13.67
CA THR A 15 -3.82 -11.17 13.85
C THR A 15 -4.37 -9.86 14.40
N HIS A 16 -3.71 -9.31 15.42
CA HIS A 16 -4.07 -8.02 16.02
C HIS A 16 -4.14 -6.85 15.01
N SER A 17 -3.36 -6.91 13.93
CA SER A 17 -3.46 -5.93 12.83
C SER A 17 -4.83 -5.94 12.17
N MET A 18 -5.42 -7.12 11.93
CA MET A 18 -6.73 -7.24 11.29
C MET A 18 -7.85 -6.78 12.23
N GLU A 19 -7.73 -7.05 13.53
CA GLU A 19 -8.65 -6.51 14.56
C GLU A 19 -8.63 -4.98 14.58
N TRP A 20 -7.43 -4.39 14.47
CA TRP A 20 -7.28 -2.94 14.44
C TRP A 20 -7.80 -2.32 13.14
N ASP A 21 -7.61 -2.99 12.00
CA ASP A 21 -8.18 -2.55 10.73
C ASP A 21 -9.71 -2.63 10.73
N ALA A 22 -10.29 -3.72 11.23
CA ALA A 22 -11.72 -3.87 11.37
C ALA A 22 -12.32 -2.82 12.33
N PHE A 23 -11.63 -2.52 13.43
CA PHE A 23 -12.01 -1.43 14.34
C PHE A 23 -12.02 -0.07 13.63
N LYS A 24 -10.96 0.27 12.86
CA LYS A 24 -10.91 1.54 12.12
C LYS A 24 -12.07 1.67 11.12
N VAL A 25 -12.41 0.58 10.43
CA VAL A 25 -13.53 0.57 9.47
C VAL A 25 -14.87 0.80 10.18
N THR A 26 -15.11 0.11 11.30
CA THR A 26 -16.35 0.30 12.08
C THR A 26 -16.45 1.70 12.65
N LEU A 27 -15.35 2.24 13.19
CA LEU A 27 -15.28 3.62 13.67
C LEU A 27 -15.59 4.63 12.54
N ARG A 28 -15.02 4.45 11.35
CA ARG A 28 -15.32 5.28 10.17
C ARG A 28 -16.81 5.22 9.82
N GLY A 29 -17.41 4.03 9.84
CA GLY A 29 -18.85 3.85 9.61
C GLY A 29 -19.72 4.59 10.62
N HIS A 30 -19.35 4.58 11.91
CA HIS A 30 -20.04 5.34 12.95
C HIS A 30 -19.93 6.85 12.73
N CYS A 31 -18.73 7.36 12.44
CA CYS A 31 -18.52 8.77 12.14
C CYS A 31 -19.36 9.22 10.93
N LEU A 32 -19.34 8.44 9.83
CA LEU A 32 -20.15 8.72 8.64
C LEU A 32 -21.65 8.78 8.97
N ARG A 33 -22.15 7.84 9.79
CA ARG A 33 -23.55 7.84 10.23
C ARG A 33 -23.90 9.09 11.03
N LEU A 34 -23.03 9.52 11.94
CA LEU A 34 -23.24 10.73 12.73
C LEU A 34 -23.28 11.98 11.83
N THR A 35 -22.30 12.13 10.94
CA THR A 35 -22.26 13.26 9.98
C THR A 35 -23.48 13.27 9.07
N TRP A 36 -23.92 12.10 8.58
CA TRP A 36 -25.13 11.97 7.79
C TRP A 36 -26.38 12.42 8.56
N ASN A 37 -26.54 11.97 9.81
CA ASN A 37 -27.69 12.35 10.63
C ASN A 37 -27.74 13.85 10.89
N VAL A 38 -26.59 14.48 11.18
CA VAL A 38 -26.50 15.93 11.35
C VAL A 38 -26.89 16.66 10.07
N ARG A 39 -26.40 16.22 8.91
CA ARG A 39 -26.77 16.80 7.62
C ARG A 39 -28.26 16.68 7.35
N LEU A 40 -28.84 15.50 7.58
CA LEU A 40 -30.27 15.26 7.40
C LEU A 40 -31.14 16.15 8.30
N GLN A 41 -30.70 16.42 9.54
CA GLN A 41 -31.38 17.35 10.43
C GLN A 41 -31.31 18.78 9.92
N LEU A 42 -30.14 19.25 9.52
CA LEU A 42 -29.96 20.58 8.96
C LEU A 42 -30.78 20.78 7.68
N ASP A 43 -30.80 19.81 6.77
CA ASP A 43 -31.60 19.89 5.53
C ASP A 43 -33.10 20.02 5.84
N LYS A 44 -33.60 19.33 6.87
CA LYS A 44 -35.00 19.46 7.33
C LYS A 44 -35.28 20.84 7.92
N GLU A 45 -34.35 21.38 8.71
CA GLU A 45 -34.46 22.72 9.29
C GLU A 45 -34.45 23.80 8.20
N VAL A 46 -33.56 23.69 7.21
CA VAL A 46 -33.50 24.60 6.06
C VAL A 46 -34.83 24.56 5.29
N LEU A 47 -35.36 23.38 4.97
CA LEU A 47 -36.66 23.25 4.29
C LEU A 47 -37.83 23.81 5.11
N HIS A 48 -37.73 23.75 6.44
CA HIS A 48 -38.72 24.36 7.32
C HIS A 48 -38.65 25.89 7.26
N ILE A 49 -37.45 26.45 7.46
CA ILE A 49 -37.21 27.90 7.41
C ILE A 49 -37.51 28.48 6.02
N ASP A 50 -37.22 27.77 4.93
CA ASP A 50 -37.57 28.19 3.56
C ASP A 50 -39.08 28.34 3.34
N ARG A 51 -39.87 27.43 3.92
CA ARG A 51 -41.33 27.54 3.87
C ARG A 51 -41.81 28.71 4.73
N TRP A 52 -41.20 28.90 5.89
CA TRP A 52 -41.51 30.01 6.78
C TRP A 52 -41.17 31.37 6.16
N LEU A 53 -40.01 31.50 5.53
CA LEU A 53 -39.58 32.69 4.80
C LEU A 53 -40.56 33.04 3.69
N ARG A 54 -41.00 32.08 2.87
CA ARG A 54 -42.01 32.32 1.82
C ARG A 54 -43.33 32.85 2.41
N HIS A 55 -43.75 32.28 3.53
CA HIS A 55 -44.96 32.74 4.23
C HIS A 55 -44.81 34.15 4.79
N LEU A 56 -43.67 34.47 5.43
CA LEU A 56 -43.38 35.79 5.97
C LEU A 56 -43.24 36.85 4.86
N GLN A 57 -42.59 36.51 3.76
CA GLN A 57 -42.48 37.39 2.58
C GLN A 57 -43.86 37.78 2.06
N SER A 58 -44.77 36.81 1.92
CA SER A 58 -46.16 37.08 1.54
C SER A 58 -46.89 37.94 2.59
N ARG A 59 -46.74 37.64 3.88
CA ARG A 59 -47.36 38.43 4.96
C ARG A 59 -46.90 39.87 5.03
N VAL A 60 -45.62 40.15 4.81
CA VAL A 60 -45.05 41.51 4.88
C VAL A 60 -45.71 42.44 3.85
N THR A 61 -46.15 41.91 2.69
CA THR A 61 -46.85 42.71 1.67
C THR A 61 -48.17 43.30 2.18
N HIS A 62 -48.88 42.58 3.05
CA HIS A 62 -50.17 43.02 3.62
C HIS A 62 -50.04 43.59 5.03
N HIS A 63 -49.00 43.20 5.77
CA HIS A 63 -48.76 43.58 7.16
C HIS A 63 -47.28 43.97 7.37
N PRO A 64 -46.92 45.25 7.14
CA PRO A 64 -45.53 45.71 7.22
C PRO A 64 -44.91 45.54 8.64
N ASN A 65 -45.73 45.45 9.68
CA ASN A 65 -45.29 45.19 11.05
C ASN A 65 -44.63 43.81 11.25
N SER A 66 -44.76 42.90 10.28
CA SER A 66 -44.10 41.58 10.30
C SER A 66 -42.68 41.57 9.74
N ARG A 67 -42.17 42.72 9.28
CA ARG A 67 -40.80 42.88 8.77
C ARG A 67 -39.67 42.46 9.73
N PRO A 68 -39.70 42.73 11.05
CA PRO A 68 -38.63 42.25 11.94
C PRO A 68 -38.55 40.72 11.99
N LEU A 69 -39.69 40.02 12.00
CA LEU A 69 -39.75 38.55 11.97
C LEU A 69 -39.14 37.98 10.68
N LEU A 70 -39.31 38.68 9.55
CA LEU A 70 -38.68 38.30 8.29
C LEU A 70 -37.15 38.41 8.37
N ILE A 71 -36.63 39.47 8.98
CA ILE A 71 -35.18 39.67 9.15
C ILE A 71 -34.59 38.58 10.05
N GLU A 72 -35.26 38.26 11.15
CA GLU A 72 -34.85 37.18 12.06
C GLU A 72 -34.79 35.83 11.34
N ALA A 73 -35.84 35.47 10.60
CA ALA A 73 -35.87 34.23 9.82
C ALA A 73 -34.78 34.19 8.72
N GLN A 74 -34.42 35.34 8.12
CA GLN A 74 -33.32 35.42 7.15
C GLN A 74 -31.95 35.21 7.80
N GLN A 75 -31.75 35.72 9.02
CA GLN A 75 -30.52 35.49 9.79
C GLN A 75 -30.39 34.02 10.17
N GLU A 76 -31.46 33.41 10.68
CA GLU A 76 -31.50 31.99 11.01
C GLU A 76 -31.22 31.12 9.78
N HIS A 77 -31.86 31.41 8.65
CA HIS A 77 -31.61 30.73 7.39
C HIS A 77 -30.13 30.82 6.95
N SER A 78 -29.54 32.01 7.06
CA SER A 78 -28.13 32.24 6.70
C SER A 78 -27.20 31.44 7.62
N ALA A 79 -27.51 31.34 8.91
CA ALA A 79 -26.74 30.56 9.87
C ALA A 79 -26.81 29.05 9.56
N LEU A 80 -27.98 28.53 9.16
CA LEU A 80 -28.14 27.13 8.75
C LEU A 80 -27.35 26.81 7.48
N LEU A 81 -27.40 27.69 6.48
CA LEU A 81 -26.62 27.53 5.25
C LEU A 81 -25.12 27.54 5.52
N GLU A 82 -24.65 28.39 6.43
CA GLU A 82 -23.23 28.42 6.80
C GLU A 82 -22.79 27.10 7.44
N ARG A 83 -23.62 26.52 8.32
CA ARG A 83 -23.36 25.20 8.92
C ARG A 83 -23.27 24.10 7.85
N LEU A 84 -24.17 24.11 6.85
CA LEU A 84 -24.10 23.18 5.72
C LEU A 84 -22.82 23.35 4.90
N ARG A 85 -22.41 24.59 4.65
CA ARG A 85 -21.14 24.90 3.95
C ARG A 85 -19.93 24.38 4.70
N CYS A 86 -19.90 24.50 6.04
CA CYS A 86 -18.85 23.92 6.85
C CYS A 86 -18.78 22.39 6.69
N LEU A 87 -19.92 21.70 6.66
CA LEU A 87 -19.96 20.24 6.44
C LEU A 87 -19.47 19.85 5.05
N ASP A 88 -19.87 20.58 4.01
CA ASP A 88 -19.40 20.35 2.65
C ASP A 88 -17.90 20.61 2.50
N TYR A 89 -17.39 21.68 3.14
CA TYR A 89 -15.96 21.97 3.19
C TYR A 89 -15.17 20.84 3.87
N MET A 90 -15.63 20.36 5.03
CA MET A 90 -15.01 19.22 5.72
C MET A 90 -15.02 17.94 4.87
N ALA A 91 -16.10 17.69 4.13
CA ALA A 91 -16.18 16.54 3.23
C ALA A 91 -15.22 16.67 2.04
N GLN A 92 -15.06 17.87 1.49
CA GLN A 92 -14.09 18.16 0.44
C GLN A 92 -12.65 18.04 0.95
N SER A 93 -12.36 18.58 2.13
CA SER A 93 -11.01 18.50 2.72
C SER A 93 -10.61 17.05 3.00
N ALA A 94 -11.55 16.22 3.47
CA ALA A 94 -11.32 14.79 3.65
C ALA A 94 -11.00 14.08 2.33
N LYS A 95 -11.72 14.40 1.23
CA LYS A 95 -11.43 13.86 -0.10
C LYS A 95 -10.05 14.29 -0.59
N THR A 96 -9.68 15.57 -0.40
CA THR A 96 -8.36 16.04 -0.80
C THR A 96 -7.25 15.41 0.04
N TYR A 97 -7.48 15.11 1.32
CA TYR A 97 -6.53 14.40 2.16
C TYR A 97 -6.34 12.94 1.71
N ASP A 98 -7.44 12.23 1.43
CA ASP A 98 -7.40 10.87 0.85
C ASP A 98 -6.72 10.86 -0.54
N MET A 99 -6.73 11.98 -1.27
CA MET A 99 -6.01 12.16 -2.53
C MET A 99 -4.57 12.68 -2.35
N ALA A 100 -4.25 13.37 -1.26
CA ALA A 100 -2.90 13.88 -0.98
C ALA A 100 -1.91 12.73 -0.80
N ASP A 101 -2.36 11.63 -0.20
CA ASP A 101 -1.60 10.38 -0.13
C ASP A 101 -1.26 9.85 -1.54
N LYS A 102 -2.13 10.09 -2.53
CA LYS A 102 -1.86 9.76 -3.94
C LYS A 102 -0.83 10.69 -4.58
N VAL A 103 -0.81 11.98 -4.24
CA VAL A 103 0.24 12.90 -4.71
C VAL A 103 1.59 12.53 -4.09
N GLY A 104 1.62 12.18 -2.82
CA GLY A 104 2.79 11.59 -2.16
C GLY A 104 3.22 10.29 -2.81
N SER A 105 2.26 9.43 -3.21
CA SER A 105 2.55 8.19 -3.93
C SER A 105 3.11 8.43 -5.35
N LEU A 106 2.62 9.46 -6.05
CA LEU A 106 3.12 9.86 -7.37
C LEU A 106 4.54 10.42 -7.26
N LEU A 107 4.78 11.29 -6.27
CA LEU A 107 6.11 11.84 -5.99
C LEU A 107 7.08 10.72 -5.58
N ALA A 108 6.66 9.81 -4.70
CA ALA A 108 7.46 8.65 -4.30
C ALA A 108 7.73 7.72 -5.50
N TRP A 109 6.77 7.56 -6.41
CA TRP A 109 6.94 6.81 -7.64
C TRP A 109 7.93 7.49 -8.60
N LEU A 110 7.83 8.81 -8.79
CA LEU A 110 8.79 9.60 -9.58
C LEU A 110 10.21 9.51 -9.00
N ILE A 111 10.36 9.66 -7.68
CA ILE A 111 11.65 9.51 -6.98
C ILE A 111 12.21 8.09 -7.16
N ARG A 112 11.36 7.05 -7.14
CA ARG A 112 11.77 5.67 -7.42
C ARG A 112 12.14 5.41 -8.88
N GLN A 113 11.64 6.20 -9.83
CA GLN A 113 12.06 6.11 -11.23
C GLN A 113 13.39 6.82 -11.46
N ASP A 114 13.60 7.96 -10.81
CA ASP A 114 14.83 8.75 -10.94
C ASP A 114 16.03 8.10 -10.20
N HIS A 115 15.77 7.32 -9.16
CA HIS A 115 16.78 6.50 -8.50
C HIS A 115 16.75 5.07 -9.05
N PRO A 116 17.73 4.64 -9.87
CA PRO A 116 17.86 3.24 -10.22
C PRO A 116 17.97 2.42 -8.93
N TYR A 117 17.18 1.34 -8.84
CA TYR A 117 17.14 0.45 -7.68
C TYR A 117 18.55 -0.09 -7.41
N HIS A 118 19.24 0.46 -6.42
CA HIS A 118 20.50 -0.09 -5.92
C HIS A 118 20.15 -1.07 -4.79
N PRO A 119 20.28 -2.39 -5.01
CA PRO A 119 19.85 -3.40 -4.03
C PRO A 119 20.62 -3.35 -2.70
N PHE A 120 21.73 -2.61 -2.63
CA PHE A 120 22.56 -2.47 -1.43
C PHE A 120 22.73 -0.99 -1.08
N ALA A 121 22.17 -0.58 0.06
CA ALA A 121 22.39 0.75 0.63
C ALA A 121 23.70 0.83 1.44
N ALA A 122 24.17 -0.33 1.94
CA ALA A 122 25.44 -0.45 2.63
C ALA A 122 25.93 -1.91 2.60
N LEU A 123 27.24 -2.13 2.63
CA LEU A 123 27.88 -3.45 2.64
C LEU A 123 28.98 -3.51 3.70
N TRP A 124 29.05 -4.60 4.46
CA TRP A 124 30.14 -4.83 5.41
C TRP A 124 31.38 -5.32 4.67
N SER A 125 32.47 -4.55 4.75
CA SER A 125 33.78 -4.99 4.21
C SER A 125 34.34 -6.14 5.07
N THR A 126 35.07 -7.04 4.42
CA THR A 126 35.72 -8.18 5.08
C THR A 126 36.84 -7.77 6.06
N VAL A 127 37.39 -6.55 5.93
CA VAL A 127 38.56 -6.06 6.69
C VAL A 127 38.23 -4.83 7.57
N GLY A 128 37.00 -4.30 7.55
CA GLY A 128 36.74 -3.01 8.19
C GLY A 128 35.30 -2.47 8.17
N PRO A 129 35.11 -1.13 8.05
CA PRO A 129 33.84 -0.46 8.33
C PRO A 129 32.76 -0.72 7.28
N LEU A 130 31.54 -0.31 7.63
CA LEU A 130 30.37 -0.36 6.76
C LEU A 130 30.55 0.63 5.58
N LEU A 131 30.54 0.08 4.35
CA LEU A 131 30.68 0.82 3.09
C LEU A 131 29.32 1.34 2.64
N TYR A 132 29.26 2.58 2.18
CA TYR A 132 28.02 3.24 1.73
C TYR A 132 28.12 3.75 0.27
N THR A 133 29.33 3.87 -0.26
CA THR A 133 29.54 4.41 -1.60
C THR A 133 29.39 3.30 -2.64
N PRO A 134 28.61 3.51 -3.74
CA PRO A 134 28.40 2.47 -4.75
C PRO A 134 29.68 1.92 -5.37
N GLN A 135 30.71 2.75 -5.54
CA GLN A 135 32.01 2.32 -6.07
C GLN A 135 32.75 1.40 -5.10
N GLU A 136 32.79 1.76 -3.82
CA GLU A 136 33.43 0.94 -2.77
C GLU A 136 32.74 -0.41 -2.61
N ILE A 137 31.40 -0.44 -2.68
CA ILE A 137 30.61 -1.69 -2.64
C ILE A 137 30.92 -2.57 -3.85
N HIS A 138 31.03 -1.97 -5.05
CA HIS A 138 31.37 -2.70 -6.27
C HIS A 138 32.75 -3.33 -6.18
N ASP A 139 33.75 -2.55 -5.76
CA ASP A 139 35.14 -3.00 -5.66
C ASP A 139 35.29 -4.15 -4.64
N GLU A 140 34.64 -4.06 -3.47
CA GLU A 140 34.64 -5.15 -2.48
C GLU A 140 33.96 -6.41 -3.03
N GLN A 141 32.88 -6.28 -3.80
CA GLN A 141 32.22 -7.43 -4.45
C GLN A 141 33.12 -8.08 -5.49
N VAL A 142 33.78 -7.28 -6.34
CA VAL A 142 34.73 -7.79 -7.32
C VAL A 142 35.83 -8.57 -6.62
N CYS A 143 36.46 -7.99 -5.60
CA CYS A 143 37.49 -8.63 -4.79
C CYS A 143 37.01 -9.95 -4.17
N HIS A 144 35.83 -9.95 -3.54
CA HIS A 144 35.27 -11.14 -2.91
C HIS A 144 35.07 -12.29 -3.92
N TYR A 145 34.45 -12.01 -5.07
CA TYR A 145 34.22 -13.05 -6.07
C TYR A 145 35.52 -13.47 -6.76
N THR A 146 36.46 -12.57 -7.02
CA THR A 146 37.77 -12.96 -7.55
C THR A 146 38.48 -13.90 -6.59
N ASP A 147 38.47 -13.62 -5.29
CA ASP A 147 39.09 -14.47 -4.27
C ASP A 147 38.38 -15.83 -4.17
N LEU A 148 37.04 -15.82 -4.19
CA LEU A 148 36.24 -17.03 -4.16
C LEU A 148 36.58 -17.96 -5.33
N TYR A 149 36.64 -17.44 -6.56
CA TYR A 149 36.96 -18.24 -7.73
C TYR A 149 38.45 -18.57 -7.86
N HIS A 150 39.36 -17.73 -7.34
CA HIS A 150 40.78 -18.07 -7.26
C HIS A 150 41.05 -19.18 -6.25
N SER A 151 40.31 -19.25 -5.14
CA SER A 151 40.47 -20.29 -4.12
C SER A 151 40.12 -21.70 -4.61
N VAL A 152 39.22 -21.80 -5.59
CA VAL A 152 38.80 -23.08 -6.22
C VAL A 152 39.90 -23.63 -7.15
N ALA A 153 40.72 -22.75 -7.75
CA ALA A 153 41.78 -23.14 -8.68
C ALA A 153 43.00 -23.84 -8.02
N ALA A 154 43.03 -23.95 -6.69
CA ALA A 154 44.08 -24.68 -5.98
C ALA A 154 43.87 -26.21 -6.00
N THR A 155 42.73 -26.70 -6.50
CA THR A 155 42.45 -28.13 -6.61
C THR A 155 43.00 -28.66 -7.93
N THR A 156 43.94 -29.59 -7.89
CA THR A 156 44.54 -30.18 -9.10
C THR A 156 43.58 -31.23 -9.68
N CYS A 157 43.61 -31.50 -10.99
CA CYS A 157 42.83 -32.60 -11.57
C CYS A 157 43.08 -33.94 -10.83
N GLU A 158 44.29 -34.14 -10.32
CA GLU A 158 44.67 -35.31 -9.52
C GLU A 158 43.88 -35.42 -8.20
N ASP A 159 43.57 -34.29 -7.56
CA ASP A 159 42.78 -34.25 -6.32
C ASP A 159 41.31 -34.60 -6.61
N ILE A 160 40.81 -34.14 -7.76
CA ILE A 160 39.44 -34.44 -8.23
C ILE A 160 39.33 -35.92 -8.59
N ASP A 161 40.29 -36.46 -9.35
CA ASP A 161 40.32 -37.88 -9.72
C ASP A 161 40.46 -38.78 -8.48
N SER A 162 41.28 -38.37 -7.51
CA SER A 162 41.40 -39.05 -6.21
C SER A 162 40.06 -39.06 -5.47
N PHE A 163 39.37 -37.92 -5.36
CA PHE A 163 38.06 -37.82 -4.72
C PHE A 163 36.98 -38.66 -5.43
N LEU A 164 36.91 -38.59 -6.76
CA LEU A 164 35.97 -39.35 -7.58
C LEU A 164 36.28 -40.85 -7.55
N SER A 165 37.53 -41.25 -7.35
CA SER A 165 37.91 -42.65 -7.18
C SER A 165 37.51 -43.23 -5.81
N MET A 166 37.42 -42.38 -4.78
CA MET A 166 37.02 -42.79 -3.42
C MET A 166 35.50 -42.90 -3.25
N THR A 167 34.73 -42.32 -4.17
CA THR A 167 33.27 -42.43 -4.16
C THR A 167 32.81 -43.58 -5.05
N PRO A 168 31.94 -44.50 -4.57
CA PRO A 168 31.40 -45.58 -5.39
C PRO A 168 30.35 -45.00 -6.35
N LEU A 169 30.82 -44.31 -7.38
CA LEU A 169 29.96 -43.81 -8.45
C LEU A 169 29.54 -45.00 -9.33
N PRO A 170 28.23 -45.14 -9.63
CA PRO A 170 27.76 -46.17 -10.55
C PRO A 170 28.40 -45.93 -11.92
N ARG A 171 29.22 -46.89 -12.36
CA ARG A 171 29.81 -46.86 -13.70
C ARG A 171 28.81 -47.41 -14.70
N ILE A 172 28.60 -46.65 -15.76
CA ILE A 172 27.77 -47.06 -16.89
C ILE A 172 28.47 -48.24 -17.58
N MET A 173 27.69 -49.24 -17.99
CA MET A 173 28.24 -50.39 -18.72
C MET A 173 28.70 -49.96 -20.11
N PRO A 174 29.73 -50.60 -20.70
CA PRO A 174 30.28 -50.20 -22.01
C PRO A 174 29.20 -50.19 -23.11
N ASP A 175 28.20 -51.06 -23.00
CA ASP A 175 27.08 -51.16 -23.94
C ASP A 175 26.14 -49.95 -23.84
N GLN A 176 25.91 -49.44 -22.63
CA GLN A 176 25.09 -48.24 -22.40
C GLN A 176 25.85 -46.95 -22.75
N GLN A 177 27.19 -46.98 -22.65
CA GLN A 177 28.03 -45.85 -23.06
C GLN A 177 28.03 -45.70 -24.58
N THR A 178 28.05 -46.82 -25.31
CA THR A 178 27.93 -46.82 -26.77
C THR A 178 26.55 -46.35 -27.23
N GLU A 179 25.47 -46.78 -26.56
CA GLU A 179 24.12 -46.25 -26.81
C GLU A 179 24.01 -44.74 -26.53
N MET A 180 24.67 -44.22 -25.49
CA MET A 180 24.65 -42.78 -25.17
C MET A 180 25.49 -41.93 -26.13
N ASP A 181 26.56 -42.49 -26.69
CA ASP A 181 27.43 -41.81 -27.64
C ASP A 181 26.89 -41.86 -29.09
N GLU A 182 25.78 -42.58 -29.32
CA GLU A 182 25.11 -42.61 -30.62
C GLU A 182 24.42 -41.27 -30.95
N PRO A 183 24.49 -40.82 -32.22
CA PRO A 183 23.84 -39.59 -32.64
C PRO A 183 22.32 -39.73 -32.60
N ILE A 184 21.65 -38.77 -31.95
CA ILE A 184 20.19 -38.73 -31.79
C ILE A 184 19.50 -38.84 -33.15
N THR A 185 18.57 -39.78 -33.27
CA THR A 185 17.84 -40.05 -34.50
C THR A 185 16.53 -39.26 -34.57
N LEU A 186 16.05 -38.98 -35.80
CA LEU A 186 14.79 -38.28 -36.01
C LEU A 186 13.56 -39.02 -35.44
N ALA A 187 13.65 -40.35 -35.29
CA ALA A 187 12.59 -41.16 -34.71
C ALA A 187 12.46 -40.90 -33.19
N GLU A 188 13.57 -40.80 -32.47
CA GLU A 188 13.58 -40.48 -31.03
C GLU A 188 13.03 -39.07 -30.76
N ILE A 189 13.34 -38.11 -31.65
CA ILE A 189 12.79 -36.75 -31.57
C ILE A 189 11.27 -36.77 -31.75
N GLN A 190 10.75 -37.62 -32.63
CA GLN A 190 9.30 -37.75 -32.86
C GLN A 190 8.57 -38.48 -31.72
N GLU A 191 9.26 -39.33 -30.97
CA GLU A 191 8.69 -40.08 -29.84
C GLU A 191 8.67 -39.26 -28.54
N ALA A 192 9.56 -38.25 -28.43
CA ALA A 192 9.66 -37.35 -27.28
C ALA A 192 8.77 -36.09 -27.38
N ILE A 193 8.13 -35.83 -28.53
CA ILE A 193 7.19 -34.72 -28.78
C ILE A 193 5.75 -35.21 -28.67
#